data_AF-A0A1I2G6X0-F1
#
_entry.id   AF-A0A1I2G6X0-F1
#
_cell.length_a   1.000
_cell.length_b   1.000
_cell.length_c   1.000
_cell.angle_alpha   90.00
_cell.angle_beta   90.00
_cell.angle_gamma   90.00
#
_symmetry.space_group_name_H-M   'P 1'
#
loop_
_entity.id
_entity.type
_entity.pdbx_description
1 polymer ?
#
loop_
_entity_poly.entity_id
_entity_poly.type
_entity_poly.pdbx_seq_one_letter_code
_entity_poly.pdbx_strand_id
1 'polypeptide(L)'
;MGYRYKNLCLDTVEQLHEVIAADCPVITIDGSSSIKCTPTATEILLTVEAIPTTGTTNQQTYIPEQIACDTAPVIADVIELSWLVVGVWVAAWTAKKLSDVLKGRP
;
A
#
# COMPACT_ATOMS: atom_id res chain seq x y z
N MET A 1 -7.34 -7.60 -0.77
CA MET A 1 -7.00 -6.26 -0.25
C MET A 1 -5.65 -6.42 0.39
N GLY A 2 -4.60 -5.83 -0.19
CA GLY A 2 -3.21 -6.07 0.22
C GLY A 2 -2.73 -5.10 1.30
N TYR A 3 -1.54 -5.35 1.83
CA TYR A 3 -0.85 -4.57 2.85
C TYR A 3 0.35 -3.84 2.26
N ARG A 4 0.55 -2.57 2.64
CA ARG A 4 1.62 -1.72 2.13
C ARG A 4 2.83 -1.73 3.06
N TYR A 5 4.02 -2.00 2.51
CA TYR A 5 5.29 -1.85 3.23
C TYR A 5 6.41 -1.37 2.29
N LYS A 6 7.10 -0.27 2.65
CA LYS A 6 8.22 0.32 1.87
C LYS A 6 8.01 0.37 0.34
N ASN A 7 6.80 0.76 -0.09
CA ASN A 7 6.32 0.83 -1.50
C ASN A 7 5.99 -0.50 -2.19
N LEU A 8 6.00 -1.62 -1.47
CA LEU A 8 5.48 -2.89 -1.94
C LEU A 8 4.06 -3.10 -1.44
N CYS A 9 3.22 -3.70 -2.28
CA CYS A 9 1.90 -4.22 -1.89
C CYS A 9 2.01 -5.74 -1.76
N LEU A 10 1.65 -6.26 -0.59
CA LEU A 10 1.72 -7.68 -0.25
C LEU A 10 0.29 -8.20 -0.06
N ASP A 11 -0.02 -9.38 -0.59
CA ASP A 11 -1.40 -9.87 -0.61
C ASP A 11 -1.85 -10.45 0.73
N THR A 12 -0.90 -10.91 1.55
CA THR A 12 -1.19 -11.55 2.85
C THR A 12 -0.43 -10.88 4.01
N VAL A 13 -1.01 -10.99 5.21
CA VAL A 13 -0.37 -10.55 6.46
C VAL A 13 0.94 -11.30 6.71
N GLU A 14 0.99 -12.58 6.32
CA GLU A 14 2.17 -13.42 6.48
C GLU A 14 3.34 -12.93 5.63
N GLN A 15 3.08 -12.56 4.37
CA GLN A 15 4.09 -11.93 3.50
C GLN A 15 4.55 -10.58 4.05
N LEU A 16 3.64 -9.79 4.63
CA LEU A 16 4.00 -8.54 5.32
C LEU A 16 4.99 -8.81 6.46
N HIS A 17 4.70 -9.78 7.32
CA HIS A 17 5.58 -10.12 8.44
C HIS A 17 6.93 -10.65 7.96
N GLU A 18 6.96 -11.46 6.91
CA GLU A 18 8.19 -11.98 6.33
C GLU A 18 9.10 -10.87 5.79
N VAL A 19 8.53 -9.93 5.03
CA VAL A 19 9.31 -8.80 4.45
C VAL A 19 9.82 -7.87 5.55
N ILE A 20 9.03 -7.60 6.58
CA ILE A 20 9.45 -6.75 7.71
C ILE A 20 10.54 -7.46 8.53
N ALA A 21 10.40 -8.76 8.77
CA ALA A 21 11.40 -9.53 9.49
C ALA A 21 12.72 -9.65 8.71
N ALA A 22 12.66 -9.75 7.38
CA ALA A 22 13.85 -9.75 6.52
C ALA A 22 14.59 -8.42 6.50
N ASP A 23 13.88 -7.30 6.70
CA ASP A 23 14.45 -5.95 6.74
C ASP A 23 15.02 -5.56 8.12
N CYS A 24 14.92 -6.45 9.11
CA CYS A 24 15.37 -6.16 10.46
C CYS A 24 16.91 -6.00 10.53
N PRO A 25 17.43 -4.97 11.24
CA PRO A 25 18.86 -4.82 11.43
C PRO A 25 19.40 -5.99 12.26
N VAL A 26 20.54 -6.55 11.86
CA VAL A 26 21.18 -7.72 12.54
C VAL A 26 21.83 -7.31 13.87
N ILE A 27 22.14 -6.02 14.04
CA ILE A 27 22.88 -5.48 15.18
C ILE A 27 22.18 -4.19 15.61
N THR A 28 22.13 -3.93 16.92
CA THR A 28 21.72 -2.62 17.44
C THR A 28 22.65 -1.53 16.91
N ILE A 29 22.13 -0.30 16.79
CA ILE A 29 22.87 0.87 16.30
C ILE A 29 24.13 1.13 17.16
N ASP A 30 24.06 0.78 18.44
CA ASP A 30 25.16 0.90 19.41
C ASP A 30 26.17 -0.26 19.35
N GLY A 31 25.96 -1.27 18.50
CA GLY A 31 26.83 -2.45 18.35
C GLY A 31 26.84 -3.41 19.56
N SER A 32 26.00 -3.14 20.56
CA SER A 32 25.99 -3.81 21.86
C SER A 32 25.16 -5.09 21.92
N SER A 33 24.32 -5.36 20.91
CA SER A 33 23.44 -6.53 20.87
C SER A 33 23.20 -6.99 19.44
N SER A 34 23.08 -8.30 19.24
CA SER A 34 22.51 -8.86 18.01
C SER A 34 20.99 -8.88 18.09
N ILE A 35 20.33 -8.67 16.95
CA ILE A 35 18.88 -8.71 16.84
C ILE A 35 18.54 -9.79 15.81
N LYS A 36 17.64 -10.69 16.17
CA LYS A 36 17.04 -11.68 15.27
C LYS A 36 15.55 -11.45 15.22
N CYS A 37 14.99 -11.26 14.02
CA CYS A 37 13.58 -11.03 13.82
C CYS A 37 12.99 -12.25 13.10
N THR A 38 12.07 -12.94 13.75
CA THR A 38 11.44 -14.16 13.23
C THR A 38 9.98 -13.86 12.91
N PRO A 39 9.55 -13.97 11.64
CA PRO A 39 8.16 -13.74 11.28
C PRO A 39 7.29 -14.92 11.75
N THR A 40 6.11 -14.59 12.26
CA THR A 40 5.05 -15.55 12.61
C THR A 40 3.76 -15.12 11.91
N ALA A 41 2.77 -16.01 11.80
CA ALA A 41 1.49 -15.73 11.15
C ALA A 41 0.73 -14.51 11.74
N THR A 42 0.99 -14.16 13.00
CA THR A 42 0.29 -13.08 13.71
C THR A 42 1.19 -11.94 14.17
N GLU A 43 2.49 -12.17 14.32
CA GLU A 43 3.42 -11.20 14.90
C GLU A 43 4.87 -11.46 14.45
N ILE A 44 5.75 -10.50 14.70
CA ILE A 44 7.19 -10.64 14.48
C ILE A 44 7.86 -10.75 15.85
N LEU A 45 8.56 -11.84 16.08
CA LEU A 45 9.31 -12.05 17.32
C LEU A 45 10.72 -11.45 17.16
N LEU A 46 11.03 -10.41 17.92
CA LEU A 46 12.36 -9.84 18.03
C LEU A 46 13.09 -10.47 19.20
N THR A 47 14.22 -11.10 18.93
CA THR A 47 15.14 -11.62 19.93
C THR A 47 16.39 -10.74 19.95
N VAL A 48 16.64 -10.05 21.05
CA VAL A 48 17.80 -9.20 21.27
C VAL A 48 18.75 -9.90 22.23
N GLU A 49 19.98 -10.14 21.78
CA GLU A 49 21.01 -10.86 22.53
C GLU A 49 22.24 -9.95 22.71
N ALA A 50 22.61 -9.66 23.96
CA ALA A 50 23.71 -8.74 24.28
C ALA A 50 25.08 -9.30 23.85
N ILE A 51 25.97 -8.41 23.39
CA ILE A 51 27.36 -8.69 22.99
C ILE A 51 28.30 -7.79 23.83
N PRO A 52 29.26 -8.35 24.58
CA PRO A 52 29.55 -9.79 24.74
C PRO A 52 28.41 -10.50 25.49
N THR A 53 28.19 -11.77 25.14
CA THR A 53 27.09 -12.62 25.62
C THR A 53 27.11 -12.80 27.13
N THR A 54 26.53 -11.85 27.86
CA THR A 54 26.27 -11.92 29.30
C THR A 54 25.08 -12.84 29.63
N GLY A 55 24.52 -13.53 28.64
CA GLY A 55 23.39 -14.46 28.79
C GLY A 55 22.02 -13.80 28.89
N THR A 56 21.95 -12.46 28.81
CA THR A 56 20.67 -11.73 28.73
C THR A 56 20.11 -11.78 27.32
N THR A 57 19.11 -12.62 27.14
CA THR A 57 18.27 -12.69 25.93
C THR A 57 16.94 -12.03 26.25
N ASN A 58 16.63 -10.94 25.54
CA ASN A 58 15.32 -10.29 25.63
C ASN A 58 14.50 -10.66 24.40
N GLN A 59 13.29 -11.13 24.61
CA GLN A 59 12.32 -11.39 23.56
C GLN A 59 11.21 -10.36 23.63
N GLN A 60 10.90 -9.74 22.49
CA GLN A 60 9.82 -8.79 22.36
C GLN A 60 8.99 -9.15 21.13
N THR A 61 7.68 -9.06 21.25
CA THR A 61 6.78 -9.21 20.12
C THR A 61 6.46 -7.85 19.51
N TYR A 62 6.46 -7.78 18.19
CA TYR A 62 6.10 -6.59 17.43
C TYR A 62 5.02 -6.95 16.43
N ILE A 63 3.92 -6.21 16.50
CA ILE A 63 2.81 -6.34 15.57
C ILE A 63 2.86 -5.10 14.66
N PRO A 64 3.23 -5.27 13.37
CA PRO A 64 3.28 -4.16 12.44
C PRO A 64 1.88 -3.61 12.13
N GLU A 65 1.79 -2.29 11.97
CA GLU A 65 0.54 -1.68 11.52
C GLU A 65 0.20 -2.13 10.10
N GLN A 66 -1.03 -2.63 9.94
CA GLN A 66 -1.56 -3.10 8.67
C GLN A 66 -2.10 -1.93 7.85
N ILE A 67 -1.24 -1.30 7.06
CA ILE A 67 -1.64 -0.22 6.15
C ILE A 67 -2.24 -0.84 4.89
N ALA A 68 -3.48 -0.50 4.55
CA ALA A 68 -4.10 -0.97 3.32
C ALA A 68 -3.33 -0.45 2.09
N CYS A 69 -3.01 -1.36 1.16
CA CYS A 69 -2.66 -0.99 -0.21
C CYS A 69 -3.95 -0.61 -0.94
N ASP A 70 -4.45 0.59 -0.69
CA ASP A 70 -5.48 1.20 -1.53
C ASP A 70 -4.86 1.46 -2.91
N THR A 71 -5.08 0.54 -3.83
CA THR A 71 -4.89 0.77 -5.27
C THR A 71 -5.99 1.70 -5.76
N ALA A 72 -5.95 2.96 -5.33
CA ALA A 72 -6.72 4.10 -5.82
C ALA A 72 -7.92 3.77 -6.74
N PRO A 73 -9.00 3.11 -6.25
CA PRO A 73 -10.20 2.93 -7.05
C PRO A 73 -10.86 4.30 -7.35
N VAL A 74 -10.62 5.27 -6.46
CA VAL A 74 -11.15 6.63 -6.56
C VAL A 74 -10.69 7.38 -7.82
N ILE A 75 -9.47 7.15 -8.32
CA ILE A 75 -8.96 7.91 -9.47
C ILE A 75 -9.57 7.38 -10.78
N ALA A 76 -9.72 6.06 -10.91
CA ALA A 76 -10.35 5.45 -12.07
C ALA A 76 -11.83 5.87 -12.17
N ASP A 77 -12.55 5.86 -11.05
CA ASP A 77 -13.95 6.29 -10.98
C ASP A 77 -14.13 7.77 -11.38
N VAL A 78 -13.21 8.64 -10.95
CA VAL A 78 -13.26 10.07 -11.32
C VAL A 78 -13.01 10.26 -12.81
N ILE A 79 -12.08 9.51 -13.41
CA ILE A 79 -11.79 9.59 -14.84
C ILE A 79 -12.98 9.10 -15.68
N GLU A 80 -13.61 7.99 -15.31
CA GLU A 80 -14.81 7.49 -16.00
C GLU A 80 -15.97 8.48 -15.89
N LEU A 81 -16.22 9.05 -14.70
CA LEU A 81 -17.24 10.07 -14.50
C LEU A 81 -16.98 11.31 -15.36
N SER A 82 -15.71 11.71 -15.48
CA SER A 82 -15.29 12.84 -16.32
C SER A 82 -15.63 12.60 -17.80
N TRP A 83 -15.35 11.41 -18.32
CA TRP A 83 -15.65 11.05 -19.70
C TRP A 83 -17.14 10.99 -19.99
N LEU A 84 -17.95 10.52 -19.04
CA LEU A 84 -19.42 10.53 -19.17
C LEU A 84 -19.97 11.95 -19.28
N VAL A 85 -19.49 12.87 -18.45
CA VAL A 85 -19.89 14.29 -18.51
C VAL A 85 -19.51 14.90 -19.86
N VAL A 86 -18.27 14.69 -20.33
CA VAL A 86 -17.85 15.18 -21.65
C VAL A 86 -18.71 14.57 -22.77
N GLY A 87 -19.02 13.28 -22.69
CA GLY A 87 -19.88 12.59 -23.66
C GLY A 87 -21.26 13.22 -23.78
N VAL A 88 -21.91 13.55 -22.65
CA VAL A 88 -23.22 14.22 -22.64
C VAL A 88 -23.15 15.61 -23.29
N TRP A 89 -22.10 16.39 -23.02
CA TRP A 89 -21.92 17.71 -23.62
C TRP A 89 -21.71 17.63 -25.13
N VAL A 90 -20.89 16.69 -25.61
CA VAL A 90 -20.66 16.47 -27.04
C VAL A 90 -21.95 16.00 -27.73
N ALA A 91 -22.70 15.09 -27.12
CA ALA A 91 -23.99 14.63 -27.64
C ALA A 91 -25.01 15.78 -27.75
N ALA A 92 -25.10 16.64 -26.73
CA ALA A 92 -25.98 17.80 -26.75
C ALA A 92 -25.56 18.82 -27.85
N TRP A 93 -24.26 19.05 -28.00
CA TRP A 93 -23.74 19.98 -29.01
C TRP A 93 -23.97 19.47 -30.44
N THR A 94 -23.74 18.19 -30.69
CA THR A 94 -23.98 17.56 -32.00
C THR A 94 -25.47 17.60 -32.36
N ALA A 95 -26.36 17.29 -31.42
CA ALA A 95 -27.81 17.40 -31.63
C ALA A 95 -28.24 18.84 -31.97
N LYS A 96 -27.68 19.83 -31.27
CA LYS A 96 -27.91 21.25 -31.57
C LYS A 96 -27.46 21.60 -32.99
N LYS A 97 -26.24 21.23 -33.37
CA LYS A 97 -25.71 21.50 -34.72
C LYS A 97 -26.53 20.82 -35.80
N LEU A 98 -26.99 19.59 -35.58
CA LEU A 98 -27.88 18.91 -36.50
C LEU A 98 -29.22 19.65 -36.66
N SER A 99 -29.80 20.13 -35.57
CA SER A 99 -31.01 20.95 -35.59
C SER A 99 -30.80 22.28 -36.35
N ASP A 100 -29.66 22.95 -36.16
CA ASP A 100 -29.36 24.22 -36.85
C ASP A 100 -29.26 24.00 -38.36
N VAL A 101 -28.57 22.93 -38.79
CA VAL A 101 -28.47 22.51 -40.20
C VAL A 101 -29.85 22.18 -40.78
N LEU A 102 -30.66 21.39 -40.07
CA LEU A 102 -32.01 21.00 -40.53
C LEU A 102 -32.97 22.19 -40.60
N LYS A 103 -32.79 23.21 -39.75
CA LYS A 103 -33.60 24.44 -39.75
C LYS A 103 -33.08 25.48 -40.75
N GLY A 104 -32.00 25.19 -41.49
CA GLY A 104 -31.42 26.11 -42.47
C GLY A 104 -30.86 27.40 -41.86
N ARG A 105 -30.52 27.39 -40.56
CA ARG A 105 -29.82 28.51 -39.91
C ARG A 105 -28.33 28.18 -39.87
N PRO A 106 -27.46 29.03 -40.46
CA PRO A 106 -26.02 28.84 -40.43
C PRO A 106 -25.46 28.88 -38.99
#